data_AF-A0AAI9EE11-F1
#
_entry.id   AF-A0AAI9EE11-F1
#
_cell.length_a   1.000
_cell.length_b   1.000
_cell.length_c   1.000
_cell.angle_alpha   90.00
_cell.angle_beta   90.00
_cell.angle_gamma   90.00
#
_symmetry.space_group_name_H-M   'P 1'
#
loop_
_entity.id
_entity.type
_entity.pdbx_description
1 polymer ?
#
loop_
_entity_poly.entity_id
_entity_poly.type
_entity_poly.pdbx_seq_one_letter_code
_entity_poly.pdbx_strand_id
1 'polypeptide(L)'
;MNDVNILHRHSTQTAIGTRGLNGCSAIVICGTEAIILAHIAPYPGATQPGPRDIGQESYNHHAVYLSRVSSFLQTRSQSFPQTTTAWGVFSTDPDGGYLRHIVQQVERHLQALGYRTQRTFYQEIEVPDFQSPKGEVISGFNARGRAELWVEGGKHWEASATEATSLTSAAQFWRGYPVRRNNDGQAVLACKVNGNPAAIRVTFPDGVGPPRALVSGVWVQTELDDRATLVIRQANKTIRMEKPTSPT
;
A
#
# COMPACT_ATOMS: atom_id res chain seq x y z
N MET A 1 -21.06 14.69 -0.18
CA MET A 1 -20.01 14.31 0.78
C MET A 1 -18.87 15.30 0.60
N ASN A 2 -18.15 15.71 1.65
CA ASN A 2 -17.10 16.73 1.52
C ASN A 2 -15.80 16.05 1.08
N ASP A 3 -15.61 15.91 -0.23
CA ASP A 3 -14.63 14.99 -0.81
C ASP A 3 -13.19 15.55 -0.81
N VAL A 4 -12.98 16.85 -0.57
CA VAL A 4 -11.66 17.43 -0.26
C VAL A 4 -11.84 18.53 0.78
N ASN A 5 -11.20 18.38 1.94
CA ASN A 5 -11.19 19.35 3.04
C ASN A 5 -9.77 19.85 3.29
N ILE A 6 -9.66 21.04 3.85
CA ILE A 6 -8.41 21.60 4.35
C ILE A 6 -8.58 22.06 5.79
N LEU A 7 -7.69 21.59 6.67
CA LEU A 7 -7.60 22.01 8.07
C LEU A 7 -6.43 22.97 8.22
N HIS A 8 -6.63 24.07 8.94
CA HIS A 8 -5.57 25.02 9.23
C HIS A 8 -5.06 24.83 10.65
N ARG A 9 -3.76 25.05 10.86
CA ARG A 9 -3.17 24.96 12.21
C ARG A 9 -3.83 25.91 13.22
N HIS A 10 -4.25 27.08 12.75
CA HIS A 10 -4.83 28.14 13.57
C HIS A 10 -6.36 28.21 13.51
N SER A 11 -7.04 27.22 12.91
CA SER A 11 -8.50 27.18 12.97
C SER A 11 -8.99 26.74 14.35
N THR A 12 -10.22 27.10 14.69
CA THR A 12 -10.94 26.56 15.86
C THR A 12 -11.26 25.08 15.71
N GLN A 13 -11.34 24.59 14.47
CA GLN A 13 -11.39 23.17 14.16
C GLN A 13 -10.01 22.54 14.40
N THR A 14 -9.98 21.44 15.14
CA THR A 14 -8.74 20.75 15.54
C THR A 14 -8.42 19.50 14.71
N ALA A 15 -9.43 18.95 14.03
CA ALA A 15 -9.29 17.75 13.19
C ALA A 15 -10.29 17.75 12.01
N ILE A 16 -9.91 17.06 10.93
CA ILE A 16 -10.78 16.69 9.82
C ILE A 16 -10.72 15.16 9.64
N GLY A 17 -11.85 14.56 9.27
CA GLY A 17 -11.94 13.12 9.10
C GLY A 17 -12.91 12.68 8.01
N THR A 18 -12.79 11.42 7.59
CA THR A 18 -13.76 10.76 6.70
C THR A 18 -14.94 10.22 7.51
N ARG A 19 -16.10 10.02 6.88
CA ARG A 19 -17.27 9.37 7.50
C ARG A 19 -17.34 7.91 7.05
N GLY A 20 -16.33 7.13 7.44
CA GLY A 20 -16.05 5.78 6.95
C GLY A 20 -15.51 5.75 5.51
N LEU A 21 -14.64 4.78 5.21
CA LEU A 21 -14.02 4.67 3.88
C LEU A 21 -14.80 3.72 2.94
N ASN A 22 -15.35 2.60 3.40
CA ASN A 22 -16.30 1.76 2.61
C ASN A 22 -15.91 1.56 1.12
N GLY A 23 -14.69 1.10 0.84
CA GLY A 23 -14.19 0.88 -0.52
C GLY A 23 -13.64 2.14 -1.22
N CYS A 24 -13.82 3.32 -0.65
CA CYS A 24 -13.25 4.59 -1.12
C CYS A 24 -11.75 4.69 -0.84
N SER A 25 -11.11 5.62 -1.55
CA SER A 25 -9.74 6.02 -1.31
C SER A 25 -9.69 7.31 -0.49
N ALA A 26 -8.66 7.49 0.32
CA ALA A 26 -8.33 8.78 0.91
C ALA A 26 -6.91 9.23 0.56
N ILE A 27 -6.76 10.54 0.43
CA ILE A 27 -5.46 11.18 0.21
C ILE A 27 -5.27 12.20 1.33
N VAL A 28 -4.17 12.06 2.08
CA VAL A 28 -3.85 12.98 3.18
C VAL A 28 -2.50 13.63 2.94
N ILE A 29 -2.43 14.95 3.01
CA ILE A 29 -1.18 15.69 2.87
C ILE A 29 -0.99 16.56 4.10
N CYS A 30 0.01 16.19 4.92
CA CYS A 30 0.29 16.80 6.21
C CYS A 30 1.36 17.88 6.08
N GLY A 31 0.95 19.12 5.77
CA GLY A 31 1.83 20.28 5.69
C GLY A 31 2.25 20.82 7.06
N THR A 32 3.01 21.93 7.04
CA THR A 32 3.47 22.61 8.25
C THR A 32 2.35 23.40 8.93
N GLU A 33 1.51 24.06 8.12
CA GLU A 33 0.47 25.00 8.58
C GLU A 33 -0.95 24.60 8.16
N ALA A 34 -1.06 23.55 7.34
CA ALA A 34 -2.35 23.03 6.91
C ALA A 34 -2.29 21.52 6.62
N ILE A 35 -3.45 20.87 6.63
CA ILE A 35 -3.64 19.47 6.27
C ILE A 35 -4.71 19.40 5.19
N ILE A 36 -4.44 18.68 4.09
CA ILE A 36 -5.45 18.35 3.08
C ILE A 36 -5.92 16.92 3.33
N LEU A 37 -7.23 16.70 3.36
CA LEU A 37 -7.85 15.36 3.38
C LEU A 37 -8.84 15.27 2.22
N ALA A 38 -8.55 14.40 1.26
CA ALA A 38 -9.49 14.02 0.21
C ALA A 38 -10.08 12.64 0.52
N HIS A 39 -11.39 12.51 0.37
CA HIS A 39 -12.13 11.26 0.44
C HIS A 39 -12.81 11.06 -0.91
N ILE A 40 -12.38 10.05 -1.66
CA ILE A 40 -12.74 9.87 -3.07
C ILE A 40 -13.39 8.51 -3.24
N ALA A 41 -14.64 8.51 -3.66
CA ALA A 41 -15.38 7.30 -3.98
C ALA A 41 -14.78 6.61 -5.22
N PRO A 42 -14.91 5.28 -5.33
CA PRO A 42 -14.44 4.57 -6.52
C PRO A 42 -15.15 5.07 -7.78
N TYR A 43 -16.45 5.43 -7.72
CA TYR A 43 -17.23 5.86 -8.89
C TYR A 43 -18.00 7.18 -8.62
N PRO A 44 -18.33 7.95 -9.67
CA PRO A 44 -19.16 9.13 -9.52
C PRO A 44 -20.61 8.78 -9.16
N GLY A 45 -21.07 9.12 -7.96
CA GLY A 45 -22.46 8.92 -7.54
C GLY A 45 -22.74 7.48 -7.07
N ALA A 46 -23.97 7.00 -7.28
CA ALA A 46 -24.43 5.68 -6.83
C ALA A 46 -24.20 4.56 -7.87
N THR A 47 -23.25 4.74 -8.78
CA THR A 47 -22.98 3.77 -9.85
C THR A 47 -22.46 2.48 -9.24
N GLN A 48 -23.13 1.36 -9.53
CA GLN A 48 -22.71 0.06 -9.03
C GLN A 48 -21.37 -0.35 -9.68
N PRO A 49 -20.44 -0.93 -8.91
CA PRO A 49 -19.18 -1.41 -9.46
C PRO A 49 -19.46 -2.48 -10.53
N GLY A 50 -19.00 -2.21 -11.75
CA GLY A 50 -18.97 -3.21 -12.81
C GLY A 50 -17.92 -4.30 -12.52
N PRO A 51 -18.00 -5.46 -13.20
CA PRO A 51 -17.09 -6.56 -12.94
C PRO A 51 -15.68 -6.24 -13.48
N ARG A 52 -14.76 -5.91 -12.56
CA ARG A 52 -13.31 -6.12 -12.66
C ARG A 52 -12.41 -5.12 -13.40
N ASP A 53 -12.82 -3.89 -13.67
CA ASP A 53 -11.83 -2.84 -13.90
C ASP A 53 -12.35 -1.43 -13.59
N ILE A 54 -11.41 -0.52 -13.30
CA ILE A 54 -11.68 0.89 -13.09
C ILE A 54 -12.08 1.47 -14.46
N GLY A 55 -13.38 1.50 -14.74
CA GLY A 55 -13.89 2.11 -15.97
C GLY A 55 -13.42 3.56 -16.12
N GLN A 56 -13.41 4.06 -17.35
CA GLN A 56 -12.98 5.43 -17.68
C GLN A 56 -13.67 6.50 -16.80
N GLU A 57 -14.90 6.24 -16.39
CA GLU A 57 -15.68 7.10 -15.48
C GLU A 57 -15.04 7.23 -14.10
N SER A 58 -14.55 6.13 -13.52
CA SER A 58 -13.87 6.13 -12.22
C SER A 58 -12.52 6.84 -12.31
N TYR A 59 -11.77 6.62 -13.39
CA TYR A 59 -10.51 7.32 -13.64
C TYR A 59 -10.72 8.84 -13.75
N ASN A 60 -11.72 9.27 -14.52
CA ASN A 60 -12.06 10.68 -14.70
C ASN A 60 -12.54 11.30 -13.38
N HIS A 61 -13.33 10.57 -12.60
CA HIS A 61 -13.78 10.98 -11.28
C HIS A 61 -12.59 11.26 -10.36
N HIS A 62 -11.64 10.32 -10.25
CA HIS A 62 -10.42 10.51 -9.45
C HIS A 62 -9.59 11.70 -9.92
N ALA A 63 -9.45 11.89 -11.25
CA ALA A 63 -8.70 13.01 -11.80
C ALA A 63 -9.28 14.36 -11.37
N VAL A 64 -10.61 14.50 -11.31
CA VAL A 64 -11.27 15.72 -10.81
C VAL A 64 -10.89 16.00 -9.36
N TYR A 65 -10.94 15.03 -8.45
CA TYR A 65 -10.55 15.26 -7.05
C TYR A 65 -9.06 15.51 -6.89
N LEU A 66 -8.21 14.81 -7.63
CA LEU A 66 -6.78 15.04 -7.65
C LEU A 66 -6.43 16.46 -8.12
N SER A 67 -7.15 17.00 -9.11
CA SER A 67 -7.00 18.40 -9.52
C SER A 67 -7.36 19.40 -8.41
N ARG A 68 -8.37 19.09 -7.59
CA ARG A 68 -8.75 19.92 -6.43
C ARG A 68 -7.66 19.87 -5.35
N VAL A 69 -7.09 18.68 -5.10
CA VAL A 69 -5.92 18.53 -4.21
C VAL A 69 -4.74 19.37 -4.73
N SER A 70 -4.43 19.31 -6.03
CA SER A 70 -3.39 20.14 -6.64
C SER A 70 -3.65 21.63 -6.48
N SER A 71 -4.89 22.07 -6.66
CA SER A 71 -5.25 23.47 -6.48
C SER A 71 -4.93 23.95 -5.06
N PHE A 72 -5.27 23.17 -4.03
CA PHE A 72 -4.90 23.52 -2.65
C PHE A 72 -3.38 23.55 -2.44
N LEU A 73 -2.65 22.58 -2.98
CA LEU A 73 -1.18 22.55 -2.89
C LEU A 73 -0.53 23.75 -3.57
N GLN A 74 -1.04 24.17 -4.73
CA GLN A 74 -0.51 25.30 -5.49
C GLN A 74 -0.82 26.63 -4.82
N THR A 75 -2.09 26.85 -4.43
CA THR A 75 -2.52 28.10 -3.77
C THR A 75 -1.88 28.27 -2.39
N ARG A 76 -1.42 27.18 -1.76
CA ARG A 76 -0.81 27.21 -0.42
C ARG A 76 0.54 26.51 -0.35
N SER A 77 1.35 26.67 -1.39
CA SER A 77 2.67 26.03 -1.50
C SER A 77 3.58 26.25 -0.28
N GLN A 78 3.47 27.41 0.38
CA GLN A 78 4.22 27.70 1.61
C GLN A 78 3.83 26.78 2.79
N SER A 79 2.56 26.35 2.87
CA SER A 79 2.07 25.43 3.90
C SER A 79 2.44 23.97 3.60
N PHE A 80 2.80 23.67 2.35
CA PHE A 80 3.12 22.32 1.87
C PHE A 80 4.48 22.33 1.16
N PRO A 81 5.60 22.48 1.89
CA PRO A 81 6.93 22.37 1.27
C PRO A 81 7.10 21.00 0.60
N GLN A 82 7.96 20.90 -0.42
CA GLN A 82 8.18 19.65 -1.16
C GLN A 82 8.71 18.48 -0.30
N THR A 83 9.22 18.77 0.89
CA THR A 83 9.57 17.76 1.90
C THR A 83 8.37 17.12 2.59
N THR A 84 7.17 17.67 2.38
CA THR A 84 5.91 17.16 2.91
C THR A 84 5.64 15.76 2.36
N THR A 85 5.25 14.86 3.25
CA THR A 85 4.81 13.52 2.86
C THR A 85 3.32 13.54 2.58
N ALA A 86 2.94 13.02 1.42
CA ALA A 86 1.56 12.70 1.08
C ALA A 86 1.29 11.22 1.33
N TRP A 87 0.07 10.89 1.78
CA TRP A 87 -0.38 9.54 2.08
C TRP A 87 -1.55 9.18 1.18
N GLY A 88 -1.47 8.04 0.51
CA GLY A 88 -2.62 7.37 -0.10
C GLY A 88 -3.12 6.24 0.79
N VAL A 89 -4.40 6.25 1.13
CA VAL A 89 -5.10 5.23 1.91
C VAL A 89 -6.08 4.53 0.99
N PHE A 90 -5.90 3.24 0.75
CA PHE A 90 -6.63 2.52 -0.30
C PHE A 90 -7.28 1.25 0.23
N SER A 91 -8.45 0.90 -0.31
CA SER A 91 -9.08 -0.40 -0.09
C SER A 91 -8.30 -1.51 -0.79
N THR A 92 -8.32 -2.69 -0.16
CA THR A 92 -7.91 -3.96 -0.76
C THR A 92 -9.10 -4.90 -0.77
N ASP A 93 -9.37 -5.47 -1.94
CA ASP A 93 -10.22 -6.64 -2.12
C ASP A 93 -9.34 -7.91 -1.97
N PRO A 94 -9.68 -8.84 -1.06
CA PRO A 94 -8.93 -10.09 -0.89
C PRO A 94 -8.94 -10.99 -2.14
N ASP A 95 -9.99 -10.92 -2.98
CA ASP A 95 -10.18 -11.79 -4.16
C ASP A 95 -9.84 -11.08 -5.48
N GLY A 96 -9.95 -9.74 -5.51
CA GLY A 96 -9.69 -8.89 -6.68
C GLY A 96 -8.41 -8.05 -6.63
N GLY A 97 -7.72 -8.00 -5.49
CA GLY A 97 -6.53 -7.18 -5.27
C GLY A 97 -6.85 -5.73 -4.85
N TYR A 98 -5.91 -4.82 -5.02
CA TYR A 98 -6.14 -3.39 -4.75
C TYR A 98 -6.55 -2.67 -6.04
N LEU A 99 -7.18 -1.49 -5.90
CA LEU A 99 -7.48 -0.55 -6.99
C LEU A 99 -6.19 -0.01 -7.63
N ARG A 100 -5.42 -0.87 -8.29
CA ARG A 100 -4.03 -0.63 -8.74
C ARG A 100 -3.94 0.59 -9.64
N HIS A 101 -4.91 0.81 -10.52
CA HIS A 101 -4.93 1.99 -11.38
C HIS A 101 -5.16 3.28 -10.58
N ILE A 102 -6.00 3.27 -9.54
CA ILE A 102 -6.19 4.43 -8.64
C ILE A 102 -4.90 4.70 -7.86
N VAL A 103 -4.27 3.66 -7.28
CA VAL A 103 -2.98 3.81 -6.59
C VAL A 103 -1.94 4.45 -7.51
N GLN A 104 -1.78 3.93 -8.72
CA GLN A 104 -0.84 4.47 -9.70
C GLN A 104 -1.20 5.89 -10.15
N GLN A 105 -2.49 6.20 -10.31
CA GLN A 105 -2.96 7.53 -10.69
C GLN A 105 -2.61 8.55 -9.60
N VAL A 106 -2.91 8.23 -8.34
CA VAL A 106 -2.58 9.09 -7.19
C VAL A 106 -1.07 9.28 -7.05
N GLU A 107 -0.30 8.18 -7.08
CA GLU A 107 1.16 8.22 -6.96
C GLU A 107 1.79 9.07 -8.08
N ARG A 108 1.42 8.83 -9.35
CA ARG A 108 1.95 9.61 -10.49
C ARG A 108 1.58 11.08 -10.38
N HIS A 109 0.35 11.38 -9.99
CA HIS A 109 -0.14 12.75 -9.85
C HIS A 109 0.64 13.53 -8.79
N LEU A 110 0.82 12.95 -7.59
CA LEU A 110 1.54 13.60 -6.51
C LEU A 110 3.06 13.68 -6.77
N GLN A 111 3.64 12.66 -7.40
CA GLN A 111 5.04 12.67 -7.83
C GLN A 111 5.32 13.74 -8.88
N ALA A 112 4.40 13.94 -9.84
CA ALA A 112 4.52 15.01 -10.84
C ALA A 112 4.50 16.41 -10.22
N LEU A 113 3.92 16.55 -9.02
CA LEU A 113 3.94 17.78 -8.23
C LEU A 113 5.15 17.90 -7.30
N GLY A 114 6.03 16.89 -7.27
CA GLY A 114 7.27 16.85 -6.48
C GLY A 114 7.14 16.19 -5.10
N TYR A 115 5.96 15.70 -4.72
CA TYR A 115 5.74 15.17 -3.36
C TYR A 115 6.13 13.70 -3.25
N ARG A 116 6.78 13.36 -2.14
CA ARG A 116 6.98 11.97 -1.73
C ARG A 116 5.65 11.39 -1.28
N THR A 117 5.25 10.29 -1.91
CA THR A 117 4.00 9.58 -1.58
C THR A 117 4.31 8.32 -0.76
N GLN A 118 3.61 8.15 0.35
CA GLN A 118 3.51 6.91 1.12
C GLN A 118 2.13 6.30 0.92
N ARG A 119 1.99 5.00 1.19
CA ARG A 119 0.73 4.29 1.02
C ARG A 119 0.44 3.39 2.20
N THR A 120 -0.84 3.26 2.50
CA THR A 120 -1.37 2.25 3.42
C THR A 120 -2.64 1.67 2.84
N PHE A 121 -2.97 0.46 3.29
CA PHE A 121 -4.07 -0.33 2.76
C PHE A 121 -4.98 -0.79 3.89
N TYR A 122 -6.29 -0.87 3.60
CA TYR A 122 -7.27 -1.45 4.50
C TYR A 122 -8.13 -2.47 3.76
N GLN A 123 -8.54 -3.53 4.45
CA GLN A 123 -9.40 -4.55 3.88
C GLN A 123 -10.87 -4.17 4.07
N GLU A 124 -11.64 -4.26 2.98
CA GLU A 124 -13.10 -4.24 3.07
C GLU A 124 -13.57 -5.63 3.51
N ILE A 125 -14.29 -5.68 4.64
CA ILE A 125 -14.88 -6.92 5.14
C ILE A 125 -16.39 -6.71 5.15
N GLU A 126 -17.09 -7.38 4.23
CA GLU A 126 -18.52 -7.61 4.34
C GLU A 126 -18.75 -8.46 5.60
N VAL A 127 -19.23 -7.83 6.67
CA VAL A 127 -19.64 -8.55 7.88
C VAL A 127 -21.17 -8.54 7.87
N PRO A 128 -21.84 -9.69 7.63
CA PRO A 128 -23.27 -9.77 7.85
C PRO A 128 -23.56 -9.35 9.30
N ASP A 129 -24.47 -8.39 9.48
CA ASP A 129 -25.00 -7.93 10.77
C ASP A 129 -24.13 -7.04 11.68
N PHE A 130 -23.07 -6.40 11.17
CA PHE A 130 -22.25 -5.46 11.98
C PHE A 130 -22.41 -3.99 11.55
N GLN A 131 -23.23 -3.22 12.29
CA GLN A 131 -23.32 -1.76 12.18
C GLN A 131 -22.28 -1.09 13.08
N SER A 132 -21.09 -0.83 12.57
CA SER A 132 -20.14 0.06 13.24
C SER A 132 -19.42 0.91 12.20
N PRO A 133 -19.13 2.20 12.47
CA PRO A 133 -18.34 3.02 11.56
C PRO A 133 -16.96 2.36 11.41
N LYS A 134 -16.63 1.93 10.19
CA LYS A 134 -15.35 1.31 9.85
C LYS A 134 -14.55 2.25 8.95
N GLY A 135 -13.25 2.36 9.22
CA GLY A 135 -12.29 2.96 8.30
C GLY A 135 -12.31 4.48 8.27
N GLU A 136 -12.44 5.15 9.42
CA GLU A 136 -12.21 6.60 9.43
C GLU A 136 -10.73 6.91 9.29
N VAL A 137 -10.41 7.88 8.43
CA VAL A 137 -9.11 8.53 8.40
C VAL A 137 -9.28 9.87 9.06
N ILE A 138 -8.57 10.07 10.18
CA ILE A 138 -8.59 11.30 10.95
C ILE A 138 -7.23 11.96 10.82
N SER A 139 -7.21 13.26 10.55
CA SER A 139 -5.98 14.03 10.51
C SER A 139 -6.15 15.34 11.26
N GLY A 140 -5.11 15.75 11.98
CA GLY A 140 -5.19 16.88 12.91
C GLY A 140 -3.81 17.34 13.40
N PHE A 141 -3.79 18.46 14.10
CA PHE A 141 -2.56 18.94 14.77
C PHE A 141 -2.59 18.53 16.25
N ASN A 142 -1.50 17.93 16.74
CA ASN A 142 -1.38 17.57 18.15
C ASN A 142 -1.11 18.81 19.04
N ALA A 143 -1.05 18.61 20.36
CA ALA A 143 -0.78 19.68 21.32
C ALA A 143 0.58 20.41 21.10
N ARG A 144 1.50 19.82 20.33
CA ARG A 144 2.79 20.41 19.94
C ARG A 144 2.74 21.07 18.57
N GLY A 145 1.57 21.13 17.93
CA GLY A 145 1.35 21.70 16.61
C GLY A 145 1.95 20.87 15.46
N ARG A 146 2.18 19.57 15.64
CA ARG A 146 2.59 18.67 14.56
C ARG A 146 1.36 18.03 13.93
N ALA A 147 1.35 17.97 12.60
CA ALA A 147 0.33 17.24 11.86
C ALA A 147 0.47 15.72 12.11
N GLU A 148 -0.64 15.07 12.39
CA GLU A 148 -0.74 13.64 12.67
C GLU A 148 -1.89 13.03 11.84
N LEU A 149 -1.76 11.73 11.57
CA LEU A 149 -2.69 10.93 10.79
C LEU A 149 -3.02 9.68 11.60
N TRP A 150 -4.30 9.45 11.83
CA TRP A 150 -4.84 8.25 12.46
C TRP A 150 -5.77 7.55 11.48
N VAL A 151 -5.75 6.22 11.53
CA VAL A 151 -6.74 5.38 10.85
C VAL A 151 -7.47 4.64 11.96
N GLU A 152 -8.78 4.84 12.09
CA GLU A 152 -9.60 4.25 13.14
C GLU A 152 -9.55 2.72 13.07
N GLY A 153 -9.40 2.10 14.24
CA GLY A 153 -9.08 0.68 14.43
C GLY A 153 -10.13 -0.28 13.89
N GLY A 154 -9.97 -0.67 12.62
CA GLY A 154 -10.17 -2.05 12.19
C GLY A 154 -8.88 -2.82 12.43
N LYS A 155 -8.98 -4.07 12.92
CA LYS A 155 -7.87 -4.96 13.29
C LYS A 155 -6.68 -4.85 12.31
N HIS A 156 -5.65 -4.09 12.69
CA HIS A 156 -4.35 -4.15 12.03
C HIS A 156 -3.75 -5.49 12.42
N TRP A 157 -3.84 -6.47 11.52
CA TRP A 157 -2.78 -7.46 11.47
C TRP A 157 -1.52 -6.67 11.08
N GLU A 158 -0.53 -6.60 11.97
CA GLU A 158 0.83 -6.56 11.46
C GLU A 158 0.88 -7.67 10.40
N ALA A 159 1.35 -7.35 9.19
CA ALA A 159 1.86 -8.39 8.32
C ALA A 159 3.11 -8.97 9.00
N SER A 160 2.89 -9.72 10.07
CA SER A 160 3.75 -10.79 10.52
C SER A 160 3.91 -11.67 9.30
N ALA A 161 5.16 -11.84 8.92
CA ALA A 161 5.56 -12.68 7.81
C ALA A 161 5.16 -14.14 8.08
N THR A 162 3.90 -14.51 7.91
CA THR A 162 3.42 -15.90 7.78
C THR A 162 1.93 -15.86 7.51
N GLU A 163 1.49 -16.19 6.29
CA GLU A 163 0.33 -17.07 6.14
C GLU A 163 0.32 -17.69 4.74
N ALA A 164 0.15 -19.00 4.76
CA ALA A 164 0.20 -19.90 3.63
C ALA A 164 -0.97 -19.65 2.69
N THR A 165 -0.68 -19.34 1.43
CA THR A 165 -1.72 -19.33 0.38
C THR A 165 -1.67 -20.63 -0.39
N SER A 166 -2.85 -21.26 -0.50
CA SER A 166 -3.12 -22.43 -1.34
C SER A 166 -2.63 -22.21 -2.77
N LEU A 167 -2.03 -23.27 -3.31
CA LEU A 167 -1.10 -23.24 -4.42
C LEU A 167 -1.77 -23.81 -5.67
N THR A 168 -1.84 -23.01 -6.74
CA THR A 168 -2.08 -23.55 -8.08
C THR A 168 -0.73 -23.75 -8.79
N SER A 169 -0.60 -24.91 -9.42
CA SER A 169 0.65 -25.55 -9.81
C SER A 169 1.25 -25.03 -11.12
N ALA A 170 2.51 -24.62 -11.06
CA ALA A 170 3.54 -24.99 -12.04
C ALA A 170 4.90 -24.95 -11.32
N ALA A 171 5.40 -26.12 -10.92
CA ALA A 171 6.62 -26.24 -10.12
C ALA A 171 7.86 -26.13 -11.02
N GLN A 172 8.33 -24.90 -11.25
CA GLN A 172 9.72 -24.69 -11.63
C GLN A 172 10.54 -24.67 -10.36
N PHE A 173 11.58 -25.50 -10.26
CA PHE A 173 12.50 -25.47 -9.13
C PHE A 173 13.75 -24.70 -9.54
N TRP A 174 14.13 -23.69 -8.76
CA TRP A 174 15.44 -23.07 -8.88
C TRP A 174 16.33 -23.61 -7.76
N ARG A 175 17.30 -24.47 -8.13
CA ARG A 175 18.23 -25.12 -7.19
C ARG A 175 17.55 -25.76 -5.96
N GLY A 176 16.34 -26.32 -6.13
CA GLY A 176 15.57 -26.96 -5.07
C GLY A 176 14.70 -26.01 -4.23
N TYR A 177 14.68 -24.71 -4.54
CA TYR A 177 13.64 -23.79 -4.06
C TYR A 177 12.44 -23.87 -5.03
N PRO A 178 11.22 -24.17 -4.56
CA PRO A 178 10.03 -24.07 -5.39
C PRO A 178 9.83 -22.62 -5.84
N VAL A 179 9.87 -22.39 -7.15
CA VAL A 179 9.49 -21.13 -7.79
C VAL A 179 8.04 -21.27 -8.20
N ARG A 180 7.23 -20.26 -7.85
CA ARG A 180 5.83 -20.19 -8.24
C ARG A 180 5.49 -18.80 -8.72
N ARG A 181 4.34 -18.64 -9.35
CA ARG A 181 3.77 -17.30 -9.60
C ARG A 181 2.71 -17.02 -8.55
N ASN A 182 2.75 -15.83 -7.96
CA ASN A 182 1.63 -15.35 -7.14
C ASN A 182 0.46 -14.91 -8.05
N ASN A 183 -0.64 -14.49 -7.45
CA ASN A 183 -1.83 -14.01 -8.17
C ASN A 183 -1.55 -12.80 -9.08
N ASP A 184 -0.48 -12.05 -8.81
CA ASP A 184 0.01 -10.95 -9.65
C ASP A 184 0.89 -11.42 -10.84
N GLY A 185 1.05 -12.73 -11.03
CA GLY A 185 1.94 -13.32 -12.04
C GLY A 185 3.43 -13.17 -11.71
N GLN A 186 3.80 -12.70 -10.52
CA GLN A 186 5.19 -12.46 -10.12
C GLN A 186 5.83 -13.73 -9.58
N ALA A 187 7.10 -13.95 -9.91
CA ALA A 187 7.84 -15.09 -9.39
C ALA A 187 8.10 -14.94 -7.88
N VAL A 188 7.82 -16.01 -7.13
CA VAL A 188 8.07 -16.13 -5.69
C VAL A 188 8.84 -17.41 -5.40
N LEU A 189 9.80 -17.33 -4.48
CA LEU A 189 10.47 -18.50 -3.91
C LEU A 189 9.81 -18.89 -2.61
N ALA A 190 9.39 -20.15 -2.50
CA ALA A 190 9.09 -20.74 -1.20
C ALA A 190 10.40 -21.08 -0.48
N CYS A 191 10.58 -20.59 0.74
CA CYS A 191 11.76 -20.80 1.56
C CYS A 191 11.40 -20.81 3.06
N LYS A 192 12.41 -21.00 3.93
CA LYS A 192 12.33 -20.65 5.35
C LYS A 192 13.23 -19.45 5.63
N VAL A 193 12.71 -18.48 6.38
CA VAL A 193 13.48 -17.35 6.90
C VAL A 193 13.53 -17.49 8.42
N ASN A 194 14.73 -17.66 8.97
CA ASN A 194 14.94 -17.90 10.41
C ASN A 194 14.07 -19.06 10.94
N GLY A 195 13.97 -20.16 10.17
CA GLY A 195 13.17 -21.34 10.50
C GLY A 195 11.68 -21.26 10.13
N ASN A 196 11.13 -20.08 9.86
CA ASN A 196 9.71 -19.90 9.55
C ASN A 196 9.44 -19.97 8.04
N PRO A 197 8.41 -20.71 7.58
CA PRO A 197 8.02 -20.73 6.17
C PRO A 197 7.70 -19.33 5.63
N ALA A 198 8.23 -19.00 4.46
CA ALA A 198 8.04 -17.72 3.80
C ALA A 198 7.95 -17.87 2.28
N ALA A 199 7.29 -16.91 1.62
CA ALA A 199 7.29 -16.75 0.18
C ALA A 199 7.88 -15.38 -0.17
N ILE A 200 9.05 -15.37 -0.82
CA ILE A 200 9.77 -14.13 -1.14
C ILE A 200 9.69 -13.85 -2.63
N ARG A 201 9.29 -12.62 -2.99
CA ARG A 201 9.26 -12.17 -4.39
C ARG A 201 10.66 -12.10 -4.96
N VAL A 202 10.83 -12.62 -6.18
CA VAL A 202 12.13 -12.70 -6.85
C VAL A 202 12.08 -12.25 -8.31
N THR A 203 13.24 -11.85 -8.84
CA THR A 203 13.50 -11.72 -10.28
C THR A 203 14.77 -12.48 -10.65
N PHE A 204 14.84 -13.00 -11.87
CA PHE A 204 15.97 -13.77 -12.40
C PHE A 204 16.59 -12.98 -13.56
N PRO A 205 17.68 -12.25 -13.34
CA PRO A 205 18.28 -11.39 -14.37
C PRO A 205 18.79 -12.16 -15.60
N ASP A 206 19.20 -13.42 -15.41
CA ASP A 206 19.86 -14.25 -16.42
C ASP A 206 19.39 -15.73 -16.41
N GLY A 207 18.37 -16.07 -15.61
CA GLY A 207 17.78 -17.41 -15.51
C GLY A 207 18.65 -18.50 -14.86
N VAL A 208 19.97 -18.31 -14.75
CA VAL A 208 20.93 -19.32 -14.26
C VAL A 208 21.59 -18.88 -12.94
N GLY A 209 21.72 -17.57 -12.71
CA GLY A 209 22.33 -16.98 -11.52
C GLY A 209 21.40 -16.92 -10.29
N PRO A 210 21.95 -16.50 -9.13
CA PRO A 210 21.16 -16.27 -7.93
C PRO A 210 20.13 -15.14 -8.16
N PRO A 211 18.85 -15.34 -7.77
CA PRO A 211 17.80 -14.36 -8.00
C PRO A 211 18.05 -13.07 -7.22
N ARG A 212 17.39 -11.99 -7.62
CA ARG A 212 17.23 -10.82 -6.75
C ARG A 212 15.96 -10.99 -5.95
N ALA A 213 16.00 -10.71 -4.65
CA ALA A 213 14.86 -10.82 -3.75
C ALA A 213 14.37 -9.44 -3.31
N LEU A 214 13.05 -9.27 -3.21
CA LEU A 214 12.46 -8.04 -2.69
C LEU A 214 12.32 -8.15 -1.16
N VAL A 215 13.13 -7.40 -0.43
CA VAL A 215 13.14 -7.37 1.04
C VAL A 215 12.88 -5.95 1.50
N SER A 216 11.88 -5.77 2.36
CA SER A 216 11.51 -4.45 2.91
C SER A 216 11.33 -3.38 1.82
N GLY A 217 10.77 -3.78 0.67
CA GLY A 217 10.54 -2.90 -0.48
C GLY A 217 11.76 -2.62 -1.37
N VAL A 218 12.92 -3.23 -1.11
CA VAL A 218 14.16 -3.03 -1.87
C VAL A 218 14.61 -4.33 -2.55
N TRP A 219 15.01 -4.25 -3.81
CA TRP A 219 15.57 -5.39 -4.55
C TRP A 219 17.03 -5.61 -4.17
N VAL A 220 17.28 -6.66 -3.40
CA VAL A 220 18.63 -7.03 -2.92
C VAL A 220 19.14 -8.25 -3.69
N GLN A 221 20.42 -8.23 -4.04
CA GLN A 221 21.08 -9.37 -4.67
C GLN A 221 21.18 -10.52 -3.66
N THR A 222 20.74 -11.72 -4.06
CA THR A 222 20.99 -12.92 -3.24
C THR A 222 22.35 -13.50 -3.59
N GLU A 223 22.95 -14.17 -2.62
CA GLU A 223 24.19 -14.92 -2.73
C GLU A 223 23.92 -16.37 -2.35
N LEU A 224 24.65 -17.32 -2.96
CA LEU A 224 24.69 -18.70 -2.48
C LEU A 224 25.83 -18.83 -1.47
N ASP A 225 25.54 -19.34 -0.27
CA ASP A 225 26.59 -19.72 0.68
C ASP A 225 27.15 -21.13 0.40
N ASP A 226 28.18 -21.49 1.16
CA ASP A 226 28.88 -22.78 1.13
C ASP A 226 27.97 -23.99 1.43
N ARG A 227 26.83 -23.77 2.10
CA ARG A 227 25.82 -24.78 2.43
C ARG A 227 24.66 -24.81 1.45
N ALA A 228 24.82 -24.18 0.27
CA ALA A 228 23.77 -24.04 -0.75
C ALA A 228 22.48 -23.38 -0.23
N THR A 229 22.60 -22.53 0.79
CA THR A 229 21.52 -21.66 1.26
C THR A 229 21.61 -20.30 0.60
N LEU A 230 20.47 -19.64 0.42
CA LEU A 230 20.44 -18.29 -0.12
C LEU A 230 20.63 -17.29 1.01
N VAL A 231 21.47 -16.29 0.80
CA VAL A 231 21.76 -15.27 1.79
C VAL A 231 21.53 -13.89 1.18
N ILE A 232 20.94 -13.01 1.98
CA ILE A 232 20.76 -11.60 1.65
C ILE A 232 21.55 -10.77 2.66
N ARG A 233 22.46 -9.94 2.17
CA ARG A 233 23.23 -8.98 2.98
C ARG A 233 22.68 -7.59 2.73
N GLN A 234 22.07 -6.98 3.74
CA GLN A 234 21.56 -5.62 3.65
C GLN A 234 22.04 -4.81 4.86
N ALA A 235 22.94 -3.86 4.61
CA ALA A 235 23.60 -3.04 5.63
C ALA A 235 24.22 -3.91 6.74
N ASN A 236 23.56 -4.00 7.90
CA ASN A 236 24.01 -4.73 9.08
C ASN A 236 23.21 -6.01 9.37
N LYS A 237 22.35 -6.44 8.44
CA LYS A 237 21.50 -7.63 8.60
C LYS A 237 21.83 -8.65 7.54
N THR A 238 22.02 -9.89 7.99
CA THR A 238 22.13 -11.06 7.13
C THR A 238 20.85 -11.87 7.30
N ILE A 239 20.11 -12.06 6.21
CA ILE A 239 18.92 -12.89 6.20
C ILE A 239 19.28 -14.19 5.49
N ARG A 240 19.12 -15.30 6.21
CA ARG A 240 19.32 -16.64 5.65
C ARG A 240 17.98 -17.19 5.17
N MET A 241 17.96 -17.61 3.92
CA MET A 241 16.85 -18.27 3.26
C MET A 241 17.22 -19.73 3.01
N GLU A 242 16.42 -20.63 3.55
CA GLU A 242 16.66 -22.08 3.46
C GLU A 242 15.59 -22.74 2.59
N LYS A 243 15.93 -23.86 1.96
CA LYS A 243 14.94 -24.62 1.19
C LYS A 243 13.87 -25.16 2.15
N PRO A 244 12.59 -25.21 1.74
CA PRO A 244 11.60 -25.93 2.51
C PRO A 244 12.02 -27.41 2.55
N THR A 245 12.11 -27.97 3.74
CA THR A 245 12.24 -29.42 3.92
C THR A 245 10.95 -30.04 3.42
N SER A 246 11.00 -30.89 2.39
CA SER A 246 9.85 -31.70 2.00
C SER A 246 9.34 -32.42 3.25
N PRO A 247 8.02 -32.42 3.52
CA PRO A 247 7.49 -33.34 4.51
C PRO A 247 7.89 -34.76 4.06
N THR A 248 8.55 -35.48 4.98
CA THR A 248 8.90 -36.90 4.79
C THR A 248 7.66 -37.75 4.96
#